data_AF-A0A2G5VMH8-F1
#
_entry.id   AF-A0A2G5VMH8-F1
#
_cell.length_a   1.000
_cell.length_b   1.000
_cell.length_c   1.000
_cell.angle_alpha   90.00
_cell.angle_beta   90.00
_cell.angle_gamma   90.00
#
_symmetry.space_group_name_H-M   'P 1'
#
loop_
_entity.id
_entity.type
_entity.pdbx_description
1 polymer ?
#
loop_
_entity_poly.entity_id
_entity_poly.type
_entity_poly.pdbx_seq_one_letter_code
_entity_poly.pdbx_strand_id
1 'polypeptide(L)'
;MCPNIRYKMNMRESGPWCLALTTGPVCMSHSKAISSSLPGVLSELETPEEFEFVKMRANEMNKYGVWVAGIRKPECIGNSSCQGINALSFSDPFHSDNPTGYLWNPNQPDGTSNDCLVWIMNPDGSCGIDDVP
;
A
#
# COMPACT_ATOMS: atom_id res chain seq x y z
N MET A 1 22.31 1.90 2.57
CA MET A 1 21.96 3.14 3.31
C MET A 1 20.97 3.91 2.45
N CYS A 2 19.87 4.42 3.00
CA CYS A 2 18.86 5.13 2.20
C CYS A 2 19.32 6.54 1.78
N PRO A 3 18.75 7.11 0.69
CA PRO A 3 19.25 8.35 0.10
C PRO A 3 19.21 9.58 1.02
N ASN A 4 18.19 9.70 1.88
CA ASN A 4 18.08 10.79 2.87
C ASN A 4 17.06 10.43 3.98
N ILE A 5 16.88 11.34 4.96
CA ILE A 5 16.03 11.14 6.14
C ILE A 5 14.53 10.93 5.85
N ARG A 6 14.06 11.25 4.64
CA ARG A 6 12.66 10.99 4.25
C ARG A 6 12.40 9.50 4.00
N TYR A 7 13.45 8.72 3.82
CA TYR A 7 13.38 7.29 3.55
C TYR A 7 13.66 6.48 4.82
N LYS A 8 12.88 5.44 5.04
CA LYS A 8 13.14 4.40 6.04
C LYS A 8 13.68 3.16 5.34
N MET A 9 14.82 2.66 5.82
CA MET A 9 15.34 1.37 5.38
C MET A 9 14.53 0.25 6.03
N ASN A 10 14.03 -0.66 5.20
CA ASN A 10 13.36 -1.89 5.57
C ASN A 10 14.14 -3.07 4.96
N MET A 11 14.11 -4.21 5.64
CA MET A 11 14.81 -5.41 5.19
C MET A 11 13.77 -6.38 4.64
N ARG A 12 13.77 -6.57 3.33
CA ARG A 12 12.98 -7.60 2.65
C ARG A 12 13.83 -8.84 2.40
N GLU A 13 13.19 -9.95 2.04
CA GLU A 13 13.90 -11.17 1.63
C GLU A 13 14.81 -10.91 0.42
N SER A 14 14.35 -10.12 -0.56
CA SER A 14 15.12 -9.76 -1.74
C SER A 14 16.21 -8.71 -1.50
N GLY A 15 16.32 -8.18 -0.27
CA GLY A 15 17.37 -7.25 0.15
C GLY A 15 16.85 -5.97 0.79
N PRO A 16 17.77 -5.05 1.15
CA PRO A 16 17.42 -3.77 1.73
C PRO A 16 16.60 -2.91 0.76
N TRP A 17 15.51 -2.33 1.26
CA TRP A 17 14.60 -1.49 0.49
C TRP A 17 14.30 -0.19 1.25
N CYS A 18 14.21 0.92 0.53
CA CYS A 18 14.05 2.25 1.13
C CYS A 18 12.68 2.82 0.77
N LEU A 19 11.76 2.85 1.74
CA LEU A 19 10.43 3.39 1.56
C LEU A 19 10.36 4.85 1.98
N ALA A 20 9.56 5.65 1.25
CA ALA A 20 9.19 7.00 1.64
C ALA A 20 7.72 7.25 1.29
N LEU A 21 7.02 8.03 2.12
CA LEU A 21 5.69 8.54 1.78
C LEU A 21 5.83 9.88 1.04
N THR A 22 5.04 10.05 -0.01
CA THR A 22 4.92 11.30 -0.76
C THR A 22 3.53 11.91 -0.56
N THR A 23 3.41 13.21 -0.78
CA THR A 23 2.12 13.90 -0.75
C THR A 23 1.37 13.66 -2.05
N GLY A 24 0.15 13.16 -1.97
CA GLY A 24 -0.74 13.04 -3.11
C GLY A 24 -2.20 12.85 -2.69
N PRO A 25 -3.12 12.71 -3.66
CA PRO A 25 -4.46 12.20 -3.45
C PRO A 25 -4.46 10.86 -2.69
N VAL A 26 -5.49 10.65 -1.87
CA VAL A 26 -5.69 9.41 -1.10
C VAL A 26 -6.06 8.23 -2.02
N CYS A 27 -6.60 8.52 -3.20
CA CYS A 27 -6.91 7.52 -4.21
C CYS A 27 -6.36 7.98 -5.57
N MET A 28 -5.62 7.09 -6.22
CA MET A 28 -5.01 7.32 -7.52
C MET A 28 -4.88 6.00 -8.29
N SER A 29 -5.06 6.04 -9.62
CA SER A 29 -4.71 4.87 -10.44
C SER A 29 -3.20 4.63 -10.42
N HIS A 30 -2.81 3.37 -10.48
CA HIS A 30 -1.39 2.98 -10.50
C HIS A 30 -0.60 3.68 -11.61
N SER A 31 -1.18 3.78 -12.82
CA SER A 31 -0.56 4.48 -13.96
C SER A 31 -0.31 5.96 -13.68
N LYS A 32 -1.27 6.63 -13.03
CA LYS A 32 -1.13 8.05 -12.66
C LYS A 32 -0.09 8.21 -11.55
N ALA A 33 -0.04 7.28 -10.59
CA ALA A 33 0.97 7.27 -9.54
C ALA A 33 2.38 7.18 -10.14
N ILE A 34 2.63 6.23 -11.05
CA ILE A 34 3.92 6.07 -11.76
C ILE A 34 4.31 7.37 -12.48
N SER A 35 3.37 8.00 -13.19
CA SER A 35 3.64 9.25 -13.92
C SER A 35 3.95 10.45 -13.02
N SER A 36 3.52 10.39 -11.75
CA SER A 36 3.67 11.46 -10.77
C SER A 36 4.80 11.24 -9.77
N SER A 37 5.33 10.02 -9.69
CA SER A 37 6.40 9.68 -8.75
C SER A 37 7.73 10.33 -9.14
N LEU A 38 8.45 10.80 -8.11
CA LEU A 38 9.89 11.12 -8.17
C LEU A 38 10.67 9.90 -8.72
N PRO A 39 11.93 10.07 -9.21
CA PRO A 39 12.74 8.94 -9.66
C PRO A 39 12.76 7.81 -8.62
N GLY A 40 12.13 6.69 -8.95
CA GLY A 40 11.85 5.59 -8.03
C GLY A 40 10.80 4.63 -8.61
N VAL A 41 10.55 3.54 -7.89
CA VAL A 41 9.48 2.56 -8.17
C VAL A 41 8.41 2.73 -7.09
N LEU A 42 7.15 2.51 -7.43
CA LEU A 42 6.08 2.47 -6.44
C LEU A 42 6.31 1.26 -5.54
N SER A 43 6.42 1.51 -4.25
CA SER A 43 6.61 0.44 -3.27
C SER A 43 5.25 -0.11 -2.87
N GLU A 44 5.11 -1.42 -2.99
CA GLU A 44 4.05 -2.17 -2.31
C GLU A 44 4.47 -2.48 -0.87
N LEU A 45 3.54 -3.01 -0.06
CA LEU A 45 3.80 -3.37 1.34
C LEU A 45 4.23 -4.84 1.44
N GLU A 46 5.49 -5.08 1.74
CA GLU A 46 6.07 -6.42 1.87
C GLU A 46 5.83 -6.99 3.28
N THR A 47 6.15 -6.21 4.31
CA THR A 47 6.17 -6.70 5.70
C THR A 47 5.33 -5.83 6.65
N PRO A 48 4.95 -6.34 7.85
CA PRO A 48 4.24 -5.56 8.86
C PRO A 48 5.03 -4.33 9.34
N GLU A 49 6.36 -4.36 9.28
CA GLU A 49 7.20 -3.22 9.61
C GLU A 49 7.01 -2.07 8.62
N GLU A 50 6.77 -2.38 7.34
CA GLU A 50 6.46 -1.38 6.31
C GLU A 50 5.08 -0.76 6.56
N PHE A 51 4.10 -1.56 7.01
CA PHE A 51 2.80 -1.06 7.46
C PHE A 51 2.93 -0.09 8.65
N GLU A 52 3.69 -0.46 9.68
CA GLU A 52 3.92 0.41 10.84
C GLU A 52 4.71 1.68 10.47
N PHE A 53 5.61 1.61 9.48
CA PHE A 53 6.25 2.79 8.92
C PHE A 53 5.23 3.74 8.28
N VAL A 54 4.30 3.23 7.48
CA VAL A 54 3.21 4.05 6.90
C VAL A 54 2.41 4.74 8.00
N LYS A 55 2.01 4.00 9.04
CA LYS A 55 1.28 4.54 10.20
C LYS A 55 2.03 5.66 10.91
N MET A 56 3.29 5.43 11.26
CA MET A 56 4.14 6.42 11.93
C MET A 56 4.24 7.69 11.09
N ARG A 57 4.52 7.53 9.80
CA ARG A 57 4.74 8.65 8.89
C ARG A 57 3.46 9.40 8.55
N ALA A 58 2.34 8.70 8.42
CA ALA A 58 1.01 9.31 8.27
C ALA A 58 0.68 10.19 9.47
N ASN A 59 0.93 9.72 10.69
CA ASN A 59 0.72 10.49 11.92
C ASN A 59 1.60 11.76 11.97
N GLU A 60 2.89 11.66 11.62
CA GLU A 60 3.78 12.84 11.51
C GLU A 60 3.29 13.87 10.47
N MET A 61 2.62 13.40 9.42
CA MET A 61 2.05 14.23 8.36
C MET A 61 0.60 14.66 8.63
N ASN A 62 0.04 14.32 9.79
CA ASN A 62 -1.36 14.50 10.15
C ASN A 62 -2.33 13.99 9.07
N LYS A 63 -2.11 12.75 8.62
CA LYS A 63 -2.90 12.04 7.62
C LYS A 63 -3.65 10.87 8.24
N TYR A 64 -4.92 10.74 7.85
CA TYR A 64 -5.79 9.61 8.24
C TYR A 64 -5.95 8.57 7.12
N GLY A 65 -5.40 8.86 5.93
CA GLY A 65 -5.46 8.00 4.76
C GLY A 65 -4.21 8.17 3.91
N VAL A 66 -3.62 7.06 3.48
CA VAL A 66 -2.44 7.01 2.61
C VAL A 66 -2.69 5.99 1.51
N TRP A 67 -2.62 6.44 0.25
CA TRP A 67 -2.65 5.52 -0.89
C TRP A 67 -1.46 4.56 -0.84
N VAL A 68 -1.71 3.28 -1.04
CA VAL A 68 -0.67 2.24 -1.17
C VAL A 68 -0.77 1.58 -2.54
N ALA A 69 0.37 1.18 -3.08
CA ALA A 69 0.40 0.53 -4.39
C ALA A 69 -0.18 -0.89 -4.34
N GLY A 70 -0.58 -1.39 -5.50
CA GLY A 70 -1.30 -2.64 -5.71
C GLY A 70 -2.33 -2.47 -6.82
N ILE A 71 -2.27 -3.34 -7.82
CA ILE A 71 -3.10 -3.28 -9.03
C ILE A 71 -4.15 -4.36 -8.93
N ARG A 72 -5.43 -4.01 -8.93
CA ARG A 72 -6.49 -5.01 -8.95
C ARG A 72 -6.45 -5.83 -10.23
N LYS A 73 -6.56 -7.15 -10.07
CA LYS A 73 -6.86 -8.08 -11.15
C LYS A 73 -8.31 -7.88 -11.64
N PRO A 74 -8.55 -7.56 -12.92
CA PRO A 74 -9.90 -7.31 -13.44
C PRO A 74 -10.89 -8.47 -13.19
N GLU A 75 -10.41 -9.71 -13.19
CA GLU A 75 -11.18 -10.93 -12.94
C GLU A 75 -11.67 -11.09 -11.48
N CYS A 76 -11.16 -10.25 -10.56
CA CYS A 76 -11.51 -10.28 -9.15
C CYS A 76 -12.60 -9.26 -8.77
N ILE A 77 -13.00 -8.37 -9.69
CA ILE A 77 -14.07 -7.39 -9.46
C ILE A 77 -15.41 -8.12 -9.36
N GLY A 78 -16.12 -7.95 -8.24
CA GLY A 78 -17.38 -8.65 -7.96
C GLY A 78 -17.26 -10.16 -7.74
N ASN A 79 -16.04 -10.70 -7.59
CA ASN A 79 -15.78 -12.12 -7.43
C ASN A 79 -15.32 -12.45 -6.00
N SER A 80 -16.23 -13.00 -5.21
CA SER A 80 -15.96 -13.39 -3.81
C SER A 80 -14.94 -14.52 -3.64
N SER A 81 -14.56 -15.22 -4.72
CA SER A 81 -13.50 -16.23 -4.68
C SER A 81 -12.09 -15.63 -4.75
N CYS A 82 -11.99 -14.34 -5.06
CA CYS A 82 -10.73 -13.62 -5.17
C CYS A 82 -10.71 -12.49 -4.15
N GLN A 83 -10.04 -12.72 -3.01
CA GLN A 83 -10.06 -11.84 -1.85
C GLN A 83 -8.64 -11.60 -1.33
N GLY A 84 -8.47 -10.55 -0.53
CA GLY A 84 -7.18 -10.19 0.06
C GLY A 84 -6.12 -9.91 -1.00
N ILE A 85 -4.90 -10.35 -0.70
CA ILE A 85 -3.74 -10.16 -1.57
C ILE A 85 -3.88 -10.86 -2.93
N ASN A 86 -4.64 -11.95 -3.00
CA ASN A 86 -4.83 -12.72 -4.23
C ASN A 86 -5.59 -11.92 -5.31
N ALA A 87 -6.36 -10.91 -4.89
CA ALA A 87 -7.07 -9.99 -5.78
C ALA A 87 -6.17 -8.94 -6.44
N LEU A 88 -4.90 -8.91 -6.06
CA LEU A 88 -3.97 -7.90 -6.48
C LEU A 88 -2.84 -8.51 -7.32
N SER A 89 -2.27 -7.64 -8.13
CA SER A 89 -1.01 -7.80 -8.85
C SER A 89 -0.09 -6.66 -8.46
N PHE A 90 1.20 -6.93 -8.47
CA PHE A 90 2.23 -6.05 -7.93
C PHE A 90 3.24 -5.68 -9.02
N SER A 91 3.80 -4.49 -8.90
CA SER A 91 4.71 -3.92 -9.89
C SER A 91 6.11 -3.64 -9.33
N ASP A 92 6.26 -3.70 -8.00
CA ASP A 92 7.53 -3.64 -7.30
C ASP A 92 8.31 -4.94 -7.57
N PRO A 93 9.47 -4.85 -8.24
CA PRO A 93 10.25 -6.03 -8.63
C PRO A 93 10.87 -6.78 -7.44
N PHE A 94 10.80 -6.23 -6.23
CA PHE A 94 11.32 -6.83 -5.00
C PHE A 94 10.23 -7.21 -4.01
N HIS A 95 8.99 -7.27 -4.47
CA HIS A 95 7.86 -7.75 -3.70
C HIS A 95 7.72 -9.26 -3.85
N SER A 96 7.43 -9.95 -2.75
CA SER A 96 7.26 -11.41 -2.77
C SER A 96 5.88 -11.81 -3.26
N ASP A 97 5.73 -13.09 -3.64
CA ASP A 97 4.42 -13.63 -4.02
C ASP A 97 3.43 -13.71 -2.83
N ASN A 98 3.93 -13.66 -1.59
CA ASN A 98 3.13 -13.82 -0.37
C ASN A 98 3.50 -12.75 0.68
N PRO A 99 3.26 -11.47 0.39
CA PRO A 99 3.57 -10.39 1.31
C PRO A 99 2.69 -10.46 2.56
N THR A 100 3.22 -9.95 3.66
CA THR A 100 2.53 -9.90 4.96
C THR A 100 2.27 -8.46 5.43
N GLY A 101 2.68 -7.46 4.65
CA GLY A 101 2.49 -6.04 4.95
C GLY A 101 1.08 -5.49 4.70
N TYR A 102 0.24 -6.19 3.94
CA TYR A 102 -1.16 -5.80 3.72
C TYR A 102 -2.03 -6.30 4.89
N LEU A 103 -2.03 -5.54 5.98
CA LEU A 103 -2.90 -5.80 7.14
C LEU A 103 -4.27 -5.17 6.89
N TRP A 104 -5.20 -5.96 6.38
CA TRP A 104 -6.55 -5.53 6.03
C TRP A 104 -7.40 -5.17 7.24
N ASN A 105 -8.25 -4.16 7.10
CA ASN A 105 -9.34 -3.96 8.05
C ASN A 105 -10.35 -5.13 7.96
N PRO A 106 -11.19 -5.32 8.99
CA PRO A 106 -12.25 -6.33 8.95
C PRO A 106 -13.15 -6.17 7.71
N ASN A 107 -13.39 -7.29 7.03
CA ASN A 107 -14.21 -7.37 5.80
C ASN A 107 -13.60 -6.72 4.54
N GLN A 108 -12.32 -6.39 4.55
CA GLN A 108 -11.60 -5.87 3.40
C GLN A 108 -10.63 -6.92 2.82
N PRO A 109 -10.28 -6.84 1.52
CA PRO A 109 -10.91 -5.98 0.52
C PRO A 109 -12.32 -6.48 0.16
N ASP A 110 -13.28 -5.57 -0.01
CA ASP A 110 -14.69 -5.91 -0.30
C ASP A 110 -15.02 -5.98 -1.80
N GLY A 111 -14.18 -5.38 -2.65
CA GLY A 111 -14.21 -5.53 -4.11
C GLY A 111 -15.41 -4.93 -4.84
N THR A 112 -16.00 -3.88 -4.29
CA THR A 112 -17.28 -3.33 -4.77
C THR A 112 -17.17 -2.18 -5.78
N SER A 113 -15.99 -1.59 -6.08
CA SER A 113 -15.87 -0.42 -6.98
C SER A 113 -14.44 -0.13 -7.52
N ASN A 114 -14.07 1.13 -7.86
CA ASN A 114 -12.71 1.45 -8.33
C ASN A 114 -11.73 1.10 -7.22
N ASP A 115 -10.80 0.18 -7.46
CA ASP A 115 -9.97 -0.36 -6.40
C ASP A 115 -8.76 0.54 -6.10
N CYS A 116 -8.96 1.54 -5.25
CA CYS A 116 -7.87 2.27 -4.60
C CYS A 116 -7.53 1.62 -3.27
N LEU A 117 -6.31 1.13 -3.13
CA LEU A 117 -5.83 0.61 -1.85
C LEU A 117 -5.35 1.75 -0.98
N VAL A 118 -5.88 1.82 0.23
CA VAL A 118 -5.60 2.90 1.16
C VAL A 118 -5.34 2.34 2.54
N TRP A 119 -4.20 2.70 3.12
CA TRP A 119 -4.00 2.60 4.55
C TRP A 119 -4.82 3.66 5.26
N ILE A 120 -5.71 3.27 6.18
CA ILE A 120 -6.63 4.17 6.89
C ILE A 120 -6.46 4.04 8.39
N MET A 121 -6.53 5.18 9.09
CA MET A 121 -6.72 5.24 10.54
C MET A 121 -8.20 5.41 10.86
N ASN A 122 -8.78 4.41 11.51
CA ASN A 122 -10.18 4.38 11.89
C ASN A 122 -10.46 5.31 13.09
N PRO A 123 -11.74 5.73 13.29
CA PRO A 123 -12.11 6.60 14.41
C PRO A 123 -11.82 6.02 15.80
N ASP A 124 -11.79 4.68 15.91
CA ASP A 124 -11.45 3.97 17.16
C ASP A 124 -9.93 3.84 17.41
N GLY A 125 -9.11 4.38 16.50
CA GLY A 125 -7.65 4.33 16.56
C GLY A 125 -7.04 3.06 15.98
N SER A 126 -7.84 2.09 15.53
CA SER A 126 -7.34 0.97 14.74
C SER A 126 -6.87 1.44 13.35
N CYS A 127 -6.04 0.63 12.69
CA CYS A 127 -5.56 0.93 11.35
C CYS A 127 -5.58 -0.33 10.50
N GLY A 128 -5.82 -0.17 9.21
CA GLY A 128 -5.81 -1.26 8.25
C GLY A 128 -5.81 -0.77 6.81
N ILE A 129 -5.74 -1.71 5.87
CA ILE A 129 -5.90 -1.45 4.45
C ILE A 129 -7.36 -1.66 4.04
N ASP A 130 -7.89 -0.72 3.26
CA ASP A 130 -9.20 -0.77 2.62
C ASP A 130 -9.05 -0.63 1.11
N ASP A 131 -9.97 -1.23 0.35
CA ASP A 131 -10.25 -0.84 -1.04
C ASP A 131 -11.39 0.20 -1.06
N VAL A 132 -11.09 1.43 -1.48
CA VAL A 132 -12.05 2.54 -1.52
C VAL A 132 -12.41 2.94 -2.95
N PRO A 133 -13.68 3.35 -3.22
CA PRO A 133 -14.15 3.82 -4.53
C PRO A 133 -13.47 5.07 -5.13
#